data_AF-A0A8C6UZC0-F1
#
_entry.id   AF-A0A8C6UZC0-F1
#
_cell.length_a   1.000
_cell.length_b   1.000
_cell.length_c   1.000
_cell.angle_alpha   90.00
_cell.angle_beta   90.00
_cell.angle_gamma   90.00
#
_symmetry.space_group_name_H-M   'P 1'
#
loop_
_entity.id
_entity.type
_entity.pdbx_description
1 polymer ?
#
loop_
_entity_poly.entity_id
_entity_poly.type
_entity_poly.pdbx_seq_one_letter_code
_entity_poly.pdbx_strand_id
1 'polypeptide(L)'
;MSNVPWGSRSYSSDAMALLSICVAVALFWEAVSAASLGWCTRRGNGEGENISLGESRHMDVFRGIPFADIPGRFEKPKKHPGWDGVMEAMEYKPRCLQLNLRQTNTTGSQDCLYLNIWVPHQGAVASNLPVMVWIHGGAFLIESPIGDDNRYSGQEIADRGNVIVVTVGYRVGTLGFLSTGDSDLPGNYGLWDQQAAIAWVHRNIRSFGGDPDNITLFGESAGGASVNFQTLTPHNKGMIRRAISQSGVALCPWAIIKNPRKIAEQVARKVNCTTDSGMAACLKLTNPAQLTLAGTFNTTSSPDHPVVYNLVLAAVVDGDFLPDHPSNLFHNAADIDYIAGVNNMDGYFITRYDTLSIIRLFVNTDVADLKRLLAAYTRPKGIKGMEEAFSVYSADWSTTNVSEIVKKTAVDVGTDYIFLVPTQVALNLHAKHATTGRTYSYMFSEPNYKEGVEPPYTSWIEADHTDDLQYVFGKPFSSPQRYLPRHRNVSGYMIAYWTNFAKTGDPNQGGSEVPVTWPLFTSGDQYLEIHHNMSESYVHEKMRMRFVHFWTSVLPSLPSLPNATKSEETQIVSSNVSHTTI
;
A
#
# COMPACT_ATOMS: atom_id res chain seq x y z
N MET A 1 30.05 -58.89 -53.08
CA MET A 1 31.21 -58.50 -52.24
C MET A 1 31.54 -57.06 -52.54
N SER A 2 31.42 -56.15 -51.56
CA SER A 2 32.18 -54.90 -51.46
C SER A 2 31.77 -54.15 -50.18
N ASN A 3 32.59 -54.27 -49.12
CA ASN A 3 32.54 -53.42 -47.92
C ASN A 3 33.77 -52.51 -47.93
N VAL A 4 33.56 -51.21 -47.72
CA VAL A 4 34.60 -50.17 -47.58
C VAL A 4 34.69 -49.76 -46.09
N PRO A 5 35.89 -49.61 -45.50
CA PRO A 5 36.04 -49.18 -44.11
C PRO A 5 36.20 -47.65 -44.00
N TRP A 6 35.59 -47.05 -42.97
CA TRP A 6 35.78 -45.64 -42.60
C TRP A 6 36.92 -45.49 -41.59
N GLY A 7 37.93 -44.71 -41.95
CA GLY A 7 39.09 -44.37 -41.13
C GLY A 7 38.88 -43.15 -40.25
N SER A 8 39.44 -43.19 -39.04
CA SER A 8 39.55 -42.13 -38.04
C SER A 8 40.45 -40.99 -38.52
N ARG A 9 39.99 -39.73 -38.48
CA ARG A 9 40.83 -38.54 -38.66
C ARG A 9 41.30 -38.02 -37.29
N SER A 10 42.62 -37.84 -37.16
CA SER A 10 43.27 -37.15 -36.05
C SER A 10 43.13 -35.62 -36.22
N TYR A 11 42.64 -34.92 -35.20
CA TYR A 11 42.66 -33.45 -35.15
C TYR A 11 44.07 -32.95 -34.78
N SER A 12 44.54 -31.88 -35.42
CA SER A 12 45.86 -31.27 -35.20
C SER A 12 45.94 -30.56 -33.84
N SER A 13 47.11 -30.63 -33.20
CA SER A 13 47.42 -30.01 -31.89
C SER A 13 47.04 -28.53 -31.78
N ASP A 14 47.10 -27.80 -32.89
CA ASP A 14 46.85 -26.36 -32.91
C ASP A 14 45.37 -26.00 -32.76
N ALA A 15 44.47 -26.87 -33.20
CA ALA A 15 43.02 -26.69 -33.03
C ALA A 15 42.60 -26.91 -31.57
N MET A 16 43.26 -27.85 -30.87
CA MET A 16 43.05 -28.08 -29.44
C MET A 16 43.61 -26.93 -28.60
N ALA A 17 44.72 -26.31 -29.01
CA ALA A 17 45.29 -25.14 -28.34
C ALA A 17 44.39 -23.90 -28.46
N LEU A 18 43.85 -23.62 -29.65
CA LEU A 18 42.89 -22.53 -29.87
C LEU A 18 41.57 -22.75 -29.11
N LEU A 19 41.05 -23.99 -29.08
CA LEU A 19 39.87 -24.32 -28.29
C LEU A 19 40.12 -24.14 -26.79
N SER A 20 41.32 -24.51 -26.31
CA SER A 20 41.71 -24.35 -24.91
C SER A 20 41.87 -22.88 -24.52
N ILE A 21 42.37 -22.02 -25.42
CA ILE A 21 42.44 -20.57 -25.22
C ILE A 21 41.03 -19.95 -25.23
N CYS A 22 40.16 -20.36 -26.15
CA CYS A 22 38.77 -19.87 -26.18
C CYS A 22 37.97 -20.32 -24.95
N VAL A 23 38.17 -21.55 -24.46
CA VAL A 23 37.57 -22.04 -23.21
C VAL A 23 38.18 -21.33 -22.00
N ALA A 24 39.49 -21.07 -21.97
CA ALA A 24 40.11 -20.30 -20.90
C ALA A 24 39.64 -18.84 -20.89
N VAL A 25 39.45 -18.21 -22.06
CA VAL A 25 38.90 -16.85 -22.18
C VAL A 25 37.41 -16.83 -21.82
N ALA A 26 36.63 -17.84 -22.19
CA ALA A 26 35.23 -17.98 -21.78
C ALA A 26 35.10 -18.23 -20.27
N LEU A 27 35.97 -19.06 -19.68
CA LEU A 27 36.03 -19.28 -18.23
C LEU A 27 36.55 -18.04 -17.49
N PHE A 28 37.43 -17.23 -18.09
CA PHE A 28 37.81 -15.92 -17.54
C PHE A 28 36.69 -14.88 -17.67
N TRP A 29 35.82 -14.97 -18.69
CA TRP A 29 34.66 -14.10 -18.83
C TRP A 29 33.50 -14.50 -17.90
N GLU A 30 33.31 -15.80 -17.66
CA GLU A 30 32.36 -16.30 -16.65
C GLU A 30 32.88 -16.06 -15.21
N ALA A 31 34.20 -16.15 -14.97
CA ALA A 31 34.78 -15.87 -13.66
C ALA A 31 34.79 -14.37 -13.26
N VAL A 32 34.51 -13.46 -14.19
CA VAL A 32 34.32 -12.02 -13.91
C VAL A 32 32.86 -11.69 -13.55
N SER A 33 31.93 -12.65 -13.63
CA SER A 33 30.51 -12.44 -13.29
C SER A 33 30.14 -12.77 -11.82
N ALA A 34 31.12 -13.08 -10.96
CA ALA A 34 30.90 -13.35 -9.53
C ALA A 34 31.61 -12.32 -8.64
N ALA A 35 31.69 -11.06 -9.06
CA ALA A 35 32.04 -10.00 -8.14
C ALA A 35 30.85 -9.79 -7.19
N SER A 36 30.99 -10.22 -5.94
CA SER A 36 30.12 -9.80 -4.84
C SER A 36 30.15 -8.27 -4.78
N LEU A 37 29.15 -7.61 -5.37
CA LEU A 37 29.08 -6.16 -5.43
C LEU A 37 28.69 -5.65 -4.04
N GLY A 38 29.74 -5.29 -3.30
CA GLY A 38 29.62 -4.76 -1.97
C GLY A 38 29.01 -3.36 -1.99
N TRP A 39 28.02 -3.10 -1.14
CA TRP A 39 27.58 -1.75 -0.80
C TRP A 39 28.32 -1.27 0.44
N CYS A 40 28.61 0.03 0.50
CA CYS A 40 29.14 0.68 1.68
C CYS A 40 28.10 1.66 2.21
N THR A 41 27.65 1.46 3.45
CA THR A 41 26.97 2.52 4.20
C THR A 41 27.89 3.07 5.28
N ARG A 42 27.45 4.16 5.90
CA ARG A 42 28.09 4.72 7.10
C ARG A 42 28.23 3.74 8.27
N ARG A 43 27.67 2.52 8.20
CA ARG A 43 27.57 1.57 9.32
C ARG A 43 28.21 0.21 9.07
N GLY A 44 28.70 -0.02 7.86
CA GLY A 44 29.28 -1.28 7.45
C GLY A 44 29.15 -1.51 5.96
N ASN A 45 29.92 -2.49 5.47
CA ASN A 45 29.82 -2.99 4.11
C ASN A 45 28.86 -4.17 4.09
N GLY A 46 28.21 -4.43 2.96
CA GLY A 46 27.42 -5.65 2.78
C GLY A 46 27.43 -6.09 1.33
N GLU A 47 26.95 -7.30 1.05
CA GLU A 47 26.88 -7.86 -0.30
C GLU A 47 25.48 -8.42 -0.57
N GLY A 48 25.07 -8.41 -1.84
CA GLY A 48 23.78 -8.93 -2.29
C GLY A 48 23.94 -10.01 -3.34
N GLU A 49 22.84 -10.38 -3.98
CA GLU A 49 22.80 -11.31 -5.11
C GLU A 49 22.72 -10.51 -6.42
N ASN A 50 23.55 -10.84 -7.41
CA ASN A 50 23.38 -10.35 -8.78
C ASN A 50 22.65 -11.40 -9.62
N ILE A 51 21.56 -11.02 -10.28
CA ILE A 51 20.82 -11.91 -11.19
C ILE A 51 20.87 -11.41 -12.62
N SER A 52 21.02 -12.33 -13.58
CA SER A 52 20.93 -12.03 -15.02
C SER A 52 19.46 -11.97 -15.45
N LEU A 53 19.10 -10.90 -16.18
CA LEU A 53 17.76 -10.69 -16.75
C LEU A 53 17.75 -10.84 -18.28
N GLY A 54 18.89 -11.15 -18.88
CA GLY A 54 19.08 -11.25 -20.33
C GLY A 54 20.38 -10.58 -20.78
N GLU A 55 20.57 -10.44 -22.09
CA GLU A 55 21.79 -9.83 -22.63
C GLU A 55 21.97 -8.39 -22.11
N SER A 56 23.12 -8.14 -21.47
CA SER A 56 23.50 -6.82 -20.91
C SER A 56 22.55 -6.25 -19.85
N ARG A 57 21.64 -7.05 -19.30
CA ARG A 57 20.72 -6.64 -18.23
C ARG A 57 20.93 -7.52 -17.00
N HIS A 58 21.23 -6.88 -15.90
CA HIS A 58 21.45 -7.52 -14.61
C HIS A 58 20.70 -6.77 -13.52
N MET A 59 20.51 -7.39 -12.37
CA MET A 59 19.91 -6.73 -11.23
C MET A 59 20.60 -7.16 -9.95
N ASP A 60 21.04 -6.19 -9.16
CA ASP A 60 21.47 -6.43 -7.80
C ASP A 60 20.24 -6.48 -6.88
N VAL A 61 20.16 -7.53 -6.06
CA VAL A 61 19.08 -7.78 -5.13
C VAL A 61 19.66 -7.94 -3.73
N PHE A 62 19.23 -7.05 -2.83
CA PHE A 62 19.62 -7.08 -1.44
C PHE A 62 18.41 -7.38 -0.58
N ARG A 63 18.49 -8.40 0.26
CA ARG A 63 17.41 -8.88 1.11
C ARG A 63 17.83 -8.83 2.56
N GLY A 64 17.00 -8.23 3.41
CA GLY A 64 17.23 -8.25 4.85
C GLY A 64 18.27 -7.25 5.35
N ILE A 65 18.35 -6.04 4.80
CA ILE A 65 19.23 -4.98 5.33
C ILE A 65 18.58 -4.31 6.55
N PRO A 66 19.21 -4.28 7.74
CA PRO A 66 18.64 -3.62 8.89
C PRO A 66 18.71 -2.10 8.76
N PHE A 67 17.56 -1.43 8.84
CA PHE A 67 17.51 0.03 8.82
C PHE A 67 17.45 0.64 10.23
N ALA A 68 17.06 -0.15 11.23
CA ALA A 68 16.96 0.22 12.63
C ALA A 68 17.41 -0.94 13.53
N ASP A 69 17.70 -0.63 14.79
CA ASP A 69 17.98 -1.61 15.85
C ASP A 69 16.70 -2.36 16.24
N ILE A 70 16.84 -3.48 16.95
CA ILE A 70 15.70 -4.22 17.50
C ILE A 70 14.92 -3.26 18.40
N PRO A 71 13.66 -2.95 18.07
CA PRO A 71 12.93 -1.91 18.77
C PRO A 71 12.61 -2.34 20.20
N GLY A 72 12.78 -1.41 21.14
CA GLY A 72 12.21 -1.56 22.47
C GLY A 72 10.68 -1.63 22.40
N ARG A 73 10.06 -2.32 23.36
CA ARG A 73 8.61 -2.46 23.38
C ARG A 73 7.92 -1.12 23.59
N PHE A 74 7.08 -0.73 22.64
CA PHE A 74 6.41 0.57 22.63
C PHE A 74 7.39 1.75 22.73
N GLU A 75 8.56 1.60 22.10
CA GLU A 75 9.56 2.65 21.96
C GLU A 75 9.74 3.01 20.48
N LYS A 76 10.15 4.25 20.20
CA LYS A 76 10.57 4.66 18.86
C LYS A 76 11.76 3.80 18.37
N PRO A 77 11.86 3.50 17.06
CA PRO A 77 12.99 2.77 16.52
C PRO A 77 14.27 3.54 16.78
N LYS A 78 15.33 2.80 17.11
CA LYS A 78 16.67 3.36 17.26
C LYS A 78 17.50 3.03 16.05
N LYS A 79 18.51 3.84 15.85
CA LYS A 79 19.56 3.59 14.86
C LYS A 79 20.26 2.26 15.16
N HIS A 80 20.33 1.33 14.18
CA HIS A 80 21.12 0.10 14.26
C HIS A 80 22.59 0.36 14.70
N PRO A 81 23.21 -0.45 15.58
CA PRO A 81 24.57 -0.20 16.06
C PRO A 81 25.64 -0.28 14.95
N GLY A 82 25.36 -1.00 13.87
CA GLY A 82 26.32 -1.35 12.82
C GLY A 82 26.70 -2.82 12.93
N TRP A 83 27.61 -3.29 12.09
CA TRP A 83 28.14 -4.65 12.13
C TRP A 83 29.60 -4.62 11.71
N ASP A 84 30.36 -5.61 12.18
CA ASP A 84 31.74 -5.82 11.77
C ASP A 84 31.79 -6.65 10.48
N GLY A 85 32.76 -6.36 9.61
CA GLY A 85 32.95 -7.09 8.36
C GLY A 85 31.94 -6.75 7.26
N VAL A 86 31.64 -7.74 6.42
CA VAL A 86 30.69 -7.64 5.30
C VAL A 86 29.41 -8.38 5.68
N MET A 87 28.27 -7.70 5.65
CA MET A 87 26.96 -8.31 5.89
C MET A 87 26.42 -8.96 4.61
N GLU A 88 26.11 -10.25 4.68
CA GLU A 88 25.40 -10.95 3.62
C GLU A 88 23.91 -10.59 3.62
N ALA A 89 23.45 -9.92 2.57
CA ALA A 89 22.05 -9.51 2.36
C ALA A 89 21.40 -10.36 1.27
N MET A 90 21.41 -11.69 1.43
CA MET A 90 20.90 -12.64 0.42
C MET A 90 19.53 -13.24 0.78
N GLU A 91 19.12 -13.16 2.05
CA GLU A 91 17.89 -13.76 2.57
C GLU A 91 16.91 -12.74 3.15
N TYR A 92 15.60 -12.97 2.93
CA TYR A 92 14.57 -12.18 3.59
C TYR A 92 14.57 -12.44 5.10
N LYS A 93 14.53 -11.36 5.88
CA LYS A 93 14.42 -11.45 7.34
C LYS A 93 12.96 -11.59 7.79
N PRO A 94 12.72 -12.10 9.01
CA PRO A 94 11.37 -12.30 9.52
C PRO A 94 10.53 -11.01 9.50
N ARG A 95 9.23 -11.17 9.19
CA ARG A 95 8.23 -10.10 9.36
C ARG A 95 8.06 -9.73 10.84
N CYS A 96 7.52 -8.55 11.10
CA CYS A 96 7.24 -8.13 12.48
C CYS A 96 6.18 -9.01 13.14
N LEU A 97 6.34 -9.22 14.46
CA LEU A 97 5.47 -10.09 15.24
C LEU A 97 4.00 -9.66 15.13
N GLN A 98 3.19 -10.55 14.57
CA GLN A 98 1.80 -10.29 14.20
C GLN A 98 0.93 -11.54 14.39
N LEU A 99 -0.39 -11.36 14.30
CA LEU A 99 -1.34 -12.47 14.33
C LEU A 99 -1.21 -13.32 13.08
N ASN A 100 -1.45 -14.63 13.20
CA ASN A 100 -1.78 -15.45 12.02
C ASN A 100 -3.19 -15.10 11.51
N LEU A 101 -3.55 -15.54 10.31
CA LEU A 101 -4.85 -15.23 9.70
C LEU A 101 -6.06 -15.69 10.54
N ARG A 102 -5.92 -16.77 11.31
CA ARG A 102 -6.98 -17.28 12.21
C ARG A 102 -7.06 -16.54 13.55
N GLN A 103 -6.12 -15.64 13.83
CA GLN A 103 -5.96 -14.95 15.10
C GLN A 103 -5.84 -15.88 16.33
N THR A 104 -5.30 -17.09 16.13
CA THR A 104 -5.12 -18.10 17.18
C THR A 104 -3.68 -18.25 17.66
N ASN A 105 -2.72 -17.74 16.88
CA ASN A 105 -1.30 -17.78 17.20
C ASN A 105 -0.59 -16.56 16.60
N THR A 106 0.67 -16.35 16.96
CA THR A 106 1.52 -15.29 16.41
C THR A 106 2.55 -15.83 15.43
N THR A 107 2.99 -14.98 14.50
CA THR A 107 4.08 -15.26 13.54
C THR A 107 5.01 -14.06 13.44
N GLY A 108 6.25 -14.26 12.99
CA GLY A 108 7.25 -13.20 12.87
C GLY A 108 8.12 -13.04 14.11
N SER A 109 8.85 -11.92 14.17
CA SER A 109 9.85 -11.60 15.20
C SER A 109 9.73 -10.14 15.64
N GLN A 110 10.26 -9.81 16.83
CA GLN A 110 10.49 -8.40 17.20
C GLN A 110 11.71 -7.81 16.47
N ASP A 111 12.67 -8.66 16.12
CA ASP A 111 13.76 -8.32 15.23
C ASP A 111 13.26 -8.42 13.78
N CYS A 112 12.73 -7.30 13.27
CA CYS A 112 12.00 -7.25 12.00
C CYS A 112 12.17 -5.96 11.19
N LEU A 113 12.99 -5.00 11.66
CA LEU A 113 13.15 -3.69 11.03
C LEU A 113 14.20 -3.75 9.91
N TYR A 114 13.82 -4.48 8.86
CA TYR A 114 14.62 -4.74 7.67
C TYR A 114 13.96 -4.21 6.40
N LEU A 115 14.77 -3.92 5.40
CA LEU A 115 14.33 -3.56 4.06
C LEU A 115 15.04 -4.41 2.99
N ASN A 116 14.46 -4.42 1.80
CA ASN A 116 14.98 -5.11 0.63
C ASN A 116 15.10 -4.13 -0.54
N ILE A 117 16.08 -4.31 -1.42
CA ILE A 117 16.40 -3.38 -2.50
C ILE A 117 16.60 -4.16 -3.81
N TRP A 118 16.02 -3.67 -4.90
CA TRP A 118 16.25 -4.13 -6.27
C TRP A 118 16.84 -2.99 -7.09
N VAL A 119 18.02 -3.20 -7.67
CA VAL A 119 18.76 -2.20 -8.45
C VAL A 119 18.95 -2.71 -9.88
N PRO A 120 18.27 -2.12 -10.88
CA PRO A 120 18.38 -2.56 -12.27
C PRO A 120 19.65 -2.00 -12.94
N HIS A 121 20.35 -2.83 -13.70
CA HIS A 121 21.50 -2.46 -14.52
C HIS A 121 21.22 -2.74 -16.00
N GLN A 122 21.24 -1.70 -16.82
CA GLN A 122 20.97 -1.79 -18.26
C GLN A 122 22.21 -1.31 -19.03
N GLY A 123 23.13 -2.21 -19.35
CA GLY A 123 24.40 -1.95 -20.05
C GLY A 123 25.51 -1.28 -19.21
N ALA A 124 25.15 -0.54 -18.16
CA ALA A 124 26.09 0.07 -17.22
C ALA A 124 25.58 -0.04 -15.77
N VAL A 125 26.48 0.19 -14.81
CA VAL A 125 26.12 0.28 -13.38
C VAL A 125 25.14 1.43 -13.19
N ALA A 126 24.12 1.19 -12.34
CA ALA A 126 23.07 2.15 -12.07
C ALA A 126 23.64 3.40 -11.40
N SER A 127 23.18 4.58 -11.82
CA SER A 127 23.59 5.84 -11.23
C SER A 127 22.45 6.85 -11.28
N ASN A 128 22.20 7.51 -10.16
CA ASN A 128 21.19 8.55 -9.99
C ASN A 128 19.77 8.13 -10.42
N LEU A 129 19.41 6.85 -10.19
CA LEU A 129 18.09 6.33 -10.50
C LEU A 129 17.03 6.84 -9.51
N PRO A 130 15.78 7.05 -9.95
CA PRO A 130 14.68 7.30 -9.03
C PRO A 130 14.47 6.11 -8.09
N VAL A 131 13.96 6.39 -6.90
CA VAL A 131 13.81 5.40 -5.83
C VAL A 131 12.35 5.30 -5.43
N MET A 132 11.74 4.13 -5.57
CA MET A 132 10.38 3.83 -5.16
C MET A 132 10.38 3.01 -3.87
N VAL A 133 9.80 3.54 -2.78
CA VAL A 133 9.75 2.88 -1.48
C VAL A 133 8.33 2.39 -1.21
N TRP A 134 8.16 1.08 -1.20
CA TRP A 134 6.91 0.37 -0.93
C TRP A 134 6.63 0.25 0.56
N ILE A 135 5.46 0.74 0.98
CA ILE A 135 4.91 0.53 2.32
C ILE A 135 3.70 -0.41 2.19
N HIS A 136 3.79 -1.60 2.80
CA HIS A 136 2.76 -2.61 2.69
C HIS A 136 1.50 -2.29 3.52
N GLY A 137 0.36 -2.81 3.06
CA GLY A 137 -0.93 -2.77 3.75
C GLY A 137 -1.06 -3.80 4.88
N GLY A 138 -2.27 -4.33 5.06
CA GLY A 138 -2.58 -5.32 6.11
C GLY A 138 -3.38 -4.77 7.30
N ALA A 139 -4.20 -3.73 7.07
CA ALA A 139 -5.05 -3.07 8.07
C ALA A 139 -4.30 -2.60 9.34
N PHE A 140 -3.00 -2.32 9.21
CA PHE A 140 -2.07 -2.08 10.32
C PHE A 140 -1.93 -3.24 11.32
N LEU A 141 -2.44 -4.44 11.03
CA LEU A 141 -2.47 -5.59 11.93
C LEU A 141 -1.50 -6.71 11.54
N ILE A 142 -1.30 -6.90 10.23
CA ILE A 142 -0.54 -8.02 9.65
C ILE A 142 0.27 -7.54 8.42
N GLU A 143 0.83 -8.50 7.69
CA GLU A 143 1.55 -8.36 6.42
C GLU A 143 3.08 -8.17 6.58
N SER A 144 3.80 -8.20 5.46
CA SER A 144 5.26 -8.16 5.43
C SER A 144 5.80 -7.39 4.22
N PRO A 145 7.07 -6.93 4.24
CA PRO A 145 7.64 -6.18 3.12
C PRO A 145 7.66 -6.93 1.79
N ILE A 146 7.67 -8.26 1.80
CA ILE A 146 7.72 -9.09 0.59
C ILE A 146 6.38 -9.73 0.23
N GLY A 147 5.43 -9.72 1.17
CA GLY A 147 4.14 -10.41 1.04
C GLY A 147 4.28 -11.93 1.03
N ASP A 148 3.17 -12.64 1.18
CA ASP A 148 3.16 -14.09 0.96
C ASP A 148 3.45 -14.42 -0.53
N ASP A 149 4.13 -15.53 -0.80
CA ASP A 149 4.57 -15.96 -2.14
C ASP A 149 5.31 -14.87 -2.96
N ASN A 150 6.09 -14.04 -2.26
CA ASN A 150 6.81 -12.90 -2.84
C ASN A 150 5.91 -11.97 -3.65
N ARG A 151 4.67 -11.71 -3.18
CA ARG A 151 3.71 -10.84 -3.86
C ARG A 151 4.29 -9.46 -4.19
N TYR A 152 5.15 -8.92 -3.33
CA TYR A 152 5.74 -7.59 -3.45
C TYR A 152 7.18 -7.57 -3.94
N SER A 153 7.61 -8.59 -4.68
CA SER A 153 8.94 -8.58 -5.32
C SER A 153 9.08 -7.33 -6.22
N GLY A 154 10.07 -6.49 -5.95
CA GLY A 154 10.31 -5.26 -6.70
C GLY A 154 10.89 -5.46 -8.10
N GLN A 155 11.22 -6.70 -8.48
CA GLN A 155 11.94 -7.04 -9.70
C GLN A 155 11.29 -6.50 -10.98
N GLU A 156 10.00 -6.74 -11.20
CA GLU A 156 9.33 -6.33 -12.45
C GLU A 156 9.20 -4.81 -12.57
N ILE A 157 8.93 -4.13 -11.45
CA ILE A 157 8.86 -2.66 -11.41
C ILE A 157 10.25 -2.08 -11.69
N ALA A 158 11.28 -2.61 -11.02
CA ALA A 158 12.66 -2.14 -11.14
C ALA A 158 13.18 -2.32 -12.58
N ASP A 159 13.05 -3.52 -13.14
CA ASP A 159 13.55 -3.85 -14.47
C ASP A 159 12.85 -3.03 -15.58
N ARG A 160 11.52 -3.06 -15.61
CA ARG A 160 10.72 -2.41 -16.67
C ARG A 160 10.72 -0.89 -16.52
N GLY A 161 10.70 -0.42 -15.29
CA GLY A 161 10.68 0.99 -14.96
C GLY A 161 12.05 1.65 -14.99
N ASN A 162 13.13 0.89 -14.96
CA ASN A 162 14.48 1.40 -14.71
C ASN A 162 14.52 2.34 -13.49
N VAL A 163 14.05 1.82 -12.36
CA VAL A 163 14.00 2.51 -11.05
C VAL A 163 14.51 1.57 -9.96
N ILE A 164 15.00 2.12 -8.85
CA ILE A 164 15.28 1.31 -7.66
C ILE A 164 13.98 1.10 -6.90
N VAL A 165 13.72 -0.15 -6.49
CA VAL A 165 12.58 -0.48 -5.63
C VAL A 165 13.09 -0.89 -4.26
N VAL A 166 12.48 -0.34 -3.22
CA VAL A 166 12.76 -0.66 -1.82
C VAL A 166 11.46 -1.14 -1.16
N THR A 167 11.48 -2.28 -0.47
CA THR A 167 10.35 -2.71 0.37
C THR A 167 10.74 -2.67 1.84
N VAL A 168 9.87 -2.12 2.71
CA VAL A 168 10.22 -1.86 4.12
C VAL A 168 9.29 -2.60 5.09
N GLY A 169 9.87 -3.28 6.09
CA GLY A 169 9.12 -3.88 7.19
C GLY A 169 8.89 -2.87 8.32
N TYR A 170 7.71 -2.91 8.95
CA TYR A 170 7.38 -2.05 10.09
C TYR A 170 6.51 -2.80 11.12
N ARG A 171 6.54 -2.36 12.39
CA ARG A 171 5.70 -2.98 13.43
C ARG A 171 4.22 -2.75 13.13
N VAL A 172 3.44 -3.82 13.27
CA VAL A 172 1.98 -3.86 13.10
C VAL A 172 1.29 -4.32 14.39
N GLY A 173 -0.03 -4.30 14.40
CA GLY A 173 -0.88 -4.73 15.50
C GLY A 173 -0.64 -3.95 16.78
N THR A 174 -0.80 -4.64 17.92
CA THR A 174 -0.57 -4.06 19.24
C THR A 174 0.80 -3.41 19.34
N LEU A 175 1.85 -4.08 18.89
CA LEU A 175 3.22 -3.60 19.04
C LEU A 175 3.55 -2.38 18.17
N GLY A 176 2.81 -2.18 17.08
CA GLY A 176 2.98 -1.02 16.18
C GLY A 176 2.14 0.20 16.59
N PHE A 177 0.95 -0.01 17.16
CA PHE A 177 -0.07 1.06 17.20
C PHE A 177 -0.81 1.21 18.54
N LEU A 178 -0.53 0.38 19.56
CA LEU A 178 -1.16 0.56 20.87
C LEU A 178 -0.80 1.92 21.48
N SER A 179 -1.80 2.67 21.94
CA SER A 179 -1.60 4.00 22.51
C SER A 179 -2.53 4.22 23.70
N THR A 180 -2.06 4.96 24.69
CA THR A 180 -2.89 5.48 25.80
C THR A 180 -3.47 6.86 25.49
N GLY A 181 -3.05 7.48 24.40
CA GLY A 181 -3.42 8.86 24.04
C GLY A 181 -2.72 9.93 24.87
N ASP A 182 -1.67 9.56 25.61
CA ASP A 182 -0.85 10.42 26.46
C ASP A 182 0.65 10.06 26.31
N SER A 183 1.52 10.72 27.08
CA SER A 183 2.97 10.55 26.99
C SER A 183 3.50 9.17 27.42
N ASP A 184 2.70 8.37 28.13
CA ASP A 184 3.18 7.09 28.67
C ASP A 184 3.31 6.02 27.58
N LEU A 185 2.35 6.01 26.65
CA LEU A 185 2.35 5.21 25.41
C LEU A 185 1.75 6.05 24.27
N PRO A 186 2.54 6.93 23.62
CA PRO A 186 2.03 7.85 22.59
C PRO A 186 1.43 7.13 21.38
N GLY A 187 1.96 5.95 21.01
CA GLY A 187 1.54 5.19 19.83
C GLY A 187 2.39 5.48 18.60
N ASN A 188 1.83 5.21 17.41
CA ASN A 188 2.45 5.45 16.11
C ASN A 188 3.83 4.80 15.89
N TYR A 189 4.20 3.76 16.65
CA TYR A 189 5.51 3.13 16.55
C TYR A 189 5.78 2.55 15.15
N GLY A 190 4.77 1.96 14.52
CA GLY A 190 4.85 1.49 13.13
C GLY A 190 5.10 2.62 12.12
N LEU A 191 4.50 3.81 12.34
CA LEU A 191 4.78 4.99 11.50
C LEU A 191 6.20 5.53 11.71
N TRP A 192 6.70 5.48 12.95
CA TRP A 192 8.09 5.81 13.23
C TRP A 192 9.07 4.82 12.60
N ASP A 193 8.73 3.52 12.52
CA ASP A 193 9.55 2.52 11.82
C ASP A 193 9.63 2.82 10.33
N GLN A 194 8.50 3.13 9.69
CA GLN A 194 8.45 3.57 8.29
C GLN A 194 9.30 4.84 8.07
N GLN A 195 9.18 5.83 8.96
CA GLN A 195 9.98 7.06 8.92
C GLN A 195 11.48 6.77 9.04
N ALA A 196 11.88 5.86 9.93
CA ALA A 196 13.27 5.45 10.08
C ALA A 196 13.81 4.76 8.82
N ALA A 197 12.98 3.96 8.14
CA ALA A 197 13.31 3.34 6.87
C ALA A 197 13.48 4.38 5.74
N ILE A 198 12.54 5.33 5.60
CA ILE A 198 12.63 6.44 4.64
C ILE A 198 13.91 7.24 4.86
N ALA A 199 14.18 7.60 6.11
CA ALA A 199 15.38 8.33 6.48
C ALA A 199 16.66 7.51 6.23
N TRP A 200 16.61 6.17 6.36
CA TRP A 200 17.72 5.29 5.98
C TRP A 200 17.93 5.30 4.47
N VAL A 201 16.86 5.17 3.67
CA VAL A 201 16.94 5.22 2.20
C VAL A 201 17.57 6.54 1.76
N HIS A 202 17.03 7.67 2.23
CA HIS A 202 17.56 9.00 1.92
C HIS A 202 19.07 9.15 2.23
N ARG A 203 19.56 8.55 3.32
CA ARG A 203 20.99 8.64 3.68
C ARG A 203 21.92 7.72 2.89
N ASN A 204 21.40 6.62 2.35
CA ASN A 204 22.24 5.50 1.91
C ASN A 204 22.02 5.08 0.45
N ILE A 205 20.88 5.42 -0.16
CA ILE A 205 20.50 4.89 -1.48
C ILE A 205 21.44 5.32 -2.61
N ARG A 206 22.17 6.42 -2.42
CA ARG A 206 23.25 6.84 -3.33
C ARG A 206 24.33 5.78 -3.51
N SER A 207 24.64 5.01 -2.45
CA SER A 207 25.59 3.89 -2.54
C SER A 207 25.08 2.72 -3.40
N PHE A 208 23.78 2.68 -3.67
CA PHE A 208 23.13 1.65 -4.51
C PHE A 208 22.81 2.19 -5.91
N GLY A 209 23.31 3.39 -6.28
CA GLY A 209 23.02 4.01 -7.56
C GLY A 209 21.70 4.81 -7.61
N GLY A 210 21.05 5.04 -6.47
CA GLY A 210 19.83 5.83 -6.37
C GLY A 210 20.05 7.32 -6.14
N ASP A 211 19.10 8.14 -6.55
CA ASP A 211 19.06 9.56 -6.26
C ASP A 211 18.27 9.81 -4.94
N PRO A 212 18.92 10.24 -3.85
CA PRO A 212 18.26 10.48 -2.58
C PRO A 212 17.27 11.66 -2.62
N ASP A 213 17.39 12.56 -3.59
CA ASP A 213 16.48 13.71 -3.77
C ASP A 213 15.26 13.35 -4.64
N ASN A 214 15.19 12.10 -5.13
CA ASN A 214 14.18 11.59 -6.05
C ASN A 214 13.43 10.36 -5.49
N ILE A 215 13.04 10.43 -4.22
CA ILE A 215 12.32 9.36 -3.51
C ILE A 215 10.80 9.50 -3.71
N THR A 216 10.19 8.41 -4.19
CA THR A 216 8.74 8.25 -4.33
C THR A 216 8.25 7.20 -3.34
N LEU A 217 7.35 7.57 -2.43
CA LEU A 217 6.67 6.58 -1.59
C LEU A 217 5.46 6.01 -2.33
N PHE A 218 5.20 4.72 -2.21
CA PHE A 218 3.97 4.12 -2.72
C PHE A 218 3.48 2.99 -1.81
N GLY A 219 2.17 2.81 -1.74
CA GLY A 219 1.55 1.93 -0.75
C GLY A 219 0.06 1.71 -1.04
N GLU A 220 -0.46 0.59 -0.58
CA GLU A 220 -1.87 0.21 -0.75
C GLU A 220 -2.56 -0.06 0.59
N SER A 221 -3.86 0.25 0.68
CA SER A 221 -4.65 0.08 1.89
C SER A 221 -4.03 0.83 3.08
N ALA A 222 -3.78 0.17 4.22
CA ALA A 222 -3.02 0.75 5.33
C ALA A 222 -1.64 1.29 4.94
N GLY A 223 -1.01 0.74 3.90
CA GLY A 223 0.21 1.25 3.29
C GLY A 223 -0.03 2.54 2.51
N GLY A 224 -1.15 2.67 1.81
CA GLY A 224 -1.55 3.91 1.13
C GLY A 224 -1.87 5.04 2.13
N ALA A 225 -2.56 4.71 3.22
CA ALA A 225 -2.78 5.63 4.33
C ALA A 225 -1.44 6.01 4.99
N SER A 226 -0.54 5.05 5.17
CA SER A 226 0.83 5.29 5.65
C SER A 226 1.58 6.24 4.75
N VAL A 227 1.58 6.06 3.42
CA VAL A 227 2.19 7.00 2.47
C VAL A 227 1.68 8.41 2.72
N ASN A 228 0.36 8.59 2.85
CA ASN A 228 -0.20 9.90 3.11
C ASN A 228 0.23 10.45 4.50
N PHE A 229 0.21 9.65 5.57
CA PHE A 229 0.76 10.07 6.87
C PHE A 229 2.23 10.51 6.79
N GLN A 230 3.06 9.78 6.04
CA GLN A 230 4.47 10.10 5.84
C GLN A 230 4.66 11.42 5.07
N THR A 231 3.75 11.78 4.15
CA THR A 231 3.77 13.11 3.49
C THR A 231 3.30 14.25 4.39
N LEU A 232 2.46 13.96 5.38
CA LEU A 232 1.82 14.95 6.24
C LEU A 232 2.61 15.24 7.52
N THR A 233 3.49 14.33 7.95
CA THR A 233 4.33 14.53 9.13
C THR A 233 5.48 15.53 8.83
N PRO A 234 5.77 16.48 9.75
CA PRO A 234 6.90 17.40 9.58
C PRO A 234 8.27 16.68 9.63
N HIS A 235 8.32 15.45 10.16
CA HIS A 235 9.56 14.67 10.32
C HIS A 235 10.15 14.17 9.00
N ASN A 236 9.43 14.30 7.88
CA ASN A 236 9.90 13.92 6.55
C ASN A 236 10.22 15.10 5.62
N LYS A 237 10.26 16.32 6.15
CA LYS A 237 10.54 17.52 5.36
C LYS A 237 11.84 17.36 4.56
N GLY A 238 11.72 17.47 3.24
CA GLY A 238 12.84 17.38 2.29
C GLY A 238 13.32 15.97 1.95
N MET A 239 12.71 14.90 2.48
CA MET A 239 13.13 13.52 2.17
C MET A 239 12.22 12.81 1.15
N ILE A 240 11.01 13.31 0.94
CA ILE A 240 10.02 12.72 0.02
C ILE A 240 9.83 13.68 -1.14
N ARG A 241 10.08 13.20 -2.37
CA ARG A 241 9.82 13.98 -3.59
C ARG A 241 8.39 13.75 -4.08
N ARG A 242 7.90 12.50 -4.01
CA ARG A 242 6.59 12.10 -4.54
C ARG A 242 5.92 11.02 -3.70
N ALA A 243 4.62 10.85 -3.88
CA ALA A 243 3.82 9.88 -3.17
C ALA A 243 2.71 9.28 -4.04
N ILE A 244 2.38 8.00 -3.82
CA ILE A 244 1.27 7.28 -4.45
C ILE A 244 0.48 6.54 -3.37
N SER A 245 -0.78 6.91 -3.17
CA SER A 245 -1.71 6.25 -2.25
C SER A 245 -2.75 5.43 -3.02
N GLN A 246 -2.67 4.11 -2.91
CA GLN A 246 -3.61 3.18 -3.56
C GLN A 246 -4.64 2.72 -2.52
N SER A 247 -5.94 2.97 -2.76
CA SER A 247 -7.03 2.44 -1.92
C SER A 247 -6.88 2.72 -0.41
N GLY A 248 -6.34 3.89 -0.05
CA GLY A 248 -6.16 4.28 1.34
C GLY A 248 -5.44 5.61 1.50
N VAL A 249 -5.99 6.49 2.34
CA VAL A 249 -5.41 7.81 2.67
C VAL A 249 -5.57 8.08 4.17
N ALA A 250 -4.90 9.11 4.69
CA ALA A 250 -4.92 9.45 6.13
C ALA A 250 -6.31 9.84 6.65
N LEU A 251 -7.25 10.16 5.76
CA LEU A 251 -8.62 10.58 6.06
C LEU A 251 -9.63 9.43 6.04
N CYS A 252 -9.21 8.20 5.69
CA CYS A 252 -10.08 7.04 5.75
C CYS A 252 -10.62 6.81 7.18
N PRO A 253 -11.88 6.36 7.35
CA PRO A 253 -12.52 6.23 8.66
C PRO A 253 -11.81 5.25 9.61
N TRP A 254 -10.98 4.36 9.07
CA TRP A 254 -10.21 3.35 9.79
C TRP A 254 -8.74 3.75 10.04
N ALA A 255 -8.28 4.87 9.49
CA ALA A 255 -6.87 5.25 9.51
C ALA A 255 -6.43 5.91 10.83
N ILE A 256 -7.35 6.56 11.56
CA ILE A 256 -7.08 7.19 12.86
C ILE A 256 -8.03 6.71 13.95
N ILE A 257 -7.46 6.34 15.10
CA ILE A 257 -8.19 5.96 16.30
C ILE A 257 -8.44 7.18 17.19
N LYS A 258 -9.72 7.47 17.47
CA LYS A 258 -10.13 8.62 18.31
C LYS A 258 -10.01 8.36 19.81
N ASN A 259 -10.22 7.12 20.26
CA ASN A 259 -10.16 6.74 21.68
C ASN A 259 -9.18 5.58 21.90
N PRO A 260 -7.87 5.82 21.74
CA PRO A 260 -6.86 4.77 21.88
C PRO A 260 -6.79 4.21 23.30
N ARG A 261 -7.03 5.05 24.33
CA ARG A 261 -7.05 4.64 25.74
C ARG A 261 -7.98 3.47 26.01
N LYS A 262 -9.20 3.49 25.45
CA LYS A 262 -10.18 2.39 25.61
C LYS A 262 -9.63 1.06 25.09
N ILE A 263 -8.90 1.10 23.97
CA ILE A 263 -8.29 -0.09 23.37
C ILE A 263 -7.11 -0.57 24.20
N ALA A 264 -6.26 0.35 24.68
CA ALA A 264 -5.17 0.03 25.59
C ALA A 264 -5.65 -0.66 26.87
N GLU A 265 -6.74 -0.17 27.48
CA GLU A 265 -7.32 -0.81 28.66
C GLU A 265 -7.90 -2.20 28.37
N GLN A 266 -8.50 -2.42 27.20
CA GLN A 266 -8.98 -3.74 26.81
C GLN A 266 -7.83 -4.73 26.64
N VAL A 267 -6.74 -4.31 25.99
CA VAL A 267 -5.52 -5.11 25.86
C VAL A 267 -4.91 -5.38 27.24
N ALA A 268 -4.79 -4.36 28.09
CA ALA A 268 -4.25 -4.48 29.44
C ALA A 268 -5.02 -5.52 30.27
N ARG A 269 -6.37 -5.46 30.28
CA ARG A 269 -7.20 -6.45 30.97
C ARG A 269 -6.99 -7.88 30.45
N LYS A 270 -6.86 -8.07 29.13
CA LYS A 270 -6.62 -9.39 28.52
C LYS A 270 -5.27 -9.99 28.91
N VAL A 271 -4.27 -9.16 29.25
CA VAL A 271 -2.93 -9.60 29.67
C VAL A 271 -2.69 -9.42 31.18
N ASN A 272 -3.74 -9.23 31.96
CA ASN A 272 -3.70 -9.07 33.43
C ASN A 272 -2.85 -7.88 33.91
N CYS A 273 -2.79 -6.79 33.12
CA CYS A 273 -2.22 -5.51 33.55
C CYS A 273 -3.25 -4.61 34.22
N THR A 274 -2.78 -3.68 35.05
CA THR A 274 -3.62 -2.61 35.61
C THR A 274 -4.07 -1.64 34.51
N THR A 275 -5.12 -0.87 34.78
CA THR A 275 -5.61 0.21 33.88
C THR A 275 -5.42 1.61 34.48
N ASP A 276 -4.68 1.70 35.57
CA ASP A 276 -4.27 2.94 36.25
C ASP A 276 -2.91 3.44 35.71
N SER A 277 -2.20 4.27 36.48
CA SER A 277 -0.87 4.79 36.11
C SER A 277 0.20 3.70 35.92
N GLY A 278 -0.01 2.48 36.44
CA GLY A 278 0.90 1.35 36.24
C GLY A 278 0.75 0.63 34.89
N MET A 279 -0.30 0.96 34.11
CA MET A 279 -0.67 0.24 32.90
C MET A 279 0.47 0.19 31.88
N ALA A 280 1.07 1.34 31.56
CA ALA A 280 2.12 1.44 30.55
C ALA A 280 3.36 0.62 30.93
N ALA A 281 3.80 0.71 32.19
CA ALA A 281 4.94 -0.05 32.70
C ALA A 281 4.66 -1.57 32.65
N CYS A 282 3.46 -2.00 33.04
CA CYS A 282 3.06 -3.40 32.96
C CYS A 282 3.07 -3.90 31.51
N LEU A 283 2.43 -3.16 30.58
CA LEU A 283 2.39 -3.49 29.16
C LEU A 283 3.81 -3.57 28.55
N LYS A 284 4.74 -2.69 28.96
CA LYS A 284 6.15 -2.72 28.53
C LYS A 284 6.91 -3.99 29.00
N LEU A 285 6.44 -4.67 30.05
CA LEU A 285 7.05 -5.89 30.60
C LEU A 285 6.34 -7.19 30.15
N THR A 286 5.06 -7.14 29.79
CA THR A 286 4.26 -8.30 29.35
C THR A 286 4.89 -9.03 28.17
N ASN A 287 4.73 -10.35 28.02
CA ASN A 287 5.24 -11.07 26.84
C ASN A 287 4.69 -10.50 25.51
N PRO A 288 5.53 -10.28 24.47
CA PRO A 288 5.10 -9.65 23.23
C PRO A 288 4.07 -10.48 22.45
N ALA A 289 4.19 -11.81 22.46
CA ALA A 289 3.21 -12.68 21.80
C ALA A 289 1.85 -12.63 22.50
N GLN A 290 1.82 -12.52 23.84
CA GLN A 290 0.59 -12.31 24.59
C GLN A 290 -0.07 -10.96 24.26
N LEU A 291 0.71 -9.89 24.12
CA LEU A 291 0.20 -8.57 23.70
C LEU A 291 -0.37 -8.61 22.28
N THR A 292 0.32 -9.28 21.35
CA THR A 292 -0.17 -9.45 19.98
C THR A 292 -1.48 -10.25 19.97
N LEU A 293 -1.59 -11.35 20.73
CA LEU A 293 -2.83 -12.12 20.87
C LEU A 293 -3.95 -11.35 21.60
N ALA A 294 -3.62 -10.40 22.47
CA ALA A 294 -4.61 -9.57 23.12
C ALA A 294 -5.22 -8.51 22.19
N GLY A 295 -4.48 -8.08 21.15
CA GLY A 295 -4.92 -7.12 20.14
C GLY A 295 -5.71 -7.73 18.99
N THR A 296 -6.51 -8.77 19.24
CA THR A 296 -7.38 -9.35 18.21
C THR A 296 -8.43 -8.37 17.71
N PHE A 297 -8.76 -8.51 16.43
CA PHE A 297 -9.84 -7.81 15.76
C PHE A 297 -11.09 -8.71 15.73
N ASN A 298 -12.23 -8.15 16.16
CA ASN A 298 -13.49 -8.86 16.14
C ASN A 298 -14.04 -8.94 14.71
N THR A 299 -14.12 -10.15 14.17
CA THR A 299 -14.68 -10.42 12.84
C THR A 299 -16.22 -10.54 12.86
N THR A 300 -16.85 -10.55 14.04
CA THR A 300 -18.32 -10.53 14.13
C THR A 300 -18.82 -9.15 13.75
N SER A 301 -19.55 -9.08 12.65
CA SER A 301 -20.11 -7.86 12.07
C SER A 301 -21.53 -8.07 11.59
N SER A 302 -22.21 -6.96 11.34
CA SER A 302 -23.53 -6.90 10.72
C SER A 302 -23.70 -5.53 10.06
N PRO A 303 -24.78 -5.29 9.30
CA PRO A 303 -25.03 -3.96 8.77
C PRO A 303 -25.18 -2.88 9.86
N ASP A 304 -25.65 -3.24 11.08
CA ASP A 304 -25.74 -2.29 12.21
C ASP A 304 -24.39 -2.01 12.87
N HIS A 305 -23.45 -2.97 12.77
CA HIS A 305 -22.12 -2.91 13.36
C HIS A 305 -21.07 -3.30 12.32
N PRO A 306 -20.81 -2.42 11.33
CA PRO A 306 -19.87 -2.70 10.26
C PRO A 306 -18.48 -3.02 10.76
N VAL A 307 -17.82 -3.96 10.12
CA VAL A 307 -16.55 -4.54 10.53
C VAL A 307 -15.42 -3.51 10.50
N VAL A 308 -15.52 -2.47 9.65
CA VAL A 308 -14.58 -1.36 9.59
C VAL A 308 -14.41 -0.66 10.95
N TYR A 309 -15.45 -0.63 11.79
CA TYR A 309 -15.39 -0.05 13.14
C TYR A 309 -14.60 -0.90 14.15
N ASN A 310 -14.30 -2.14 13.82
CA ASN A 310 -13.49 -3.02 14.64
C ASN A 310 -11.98 -2.89 14.34
N LEU A 311 -11.59 -2.14 13.31
CA LEU A 311 -10.19 -1.81 13.00
C LEU A 311 -9.69 -0.73 13.97
N VAL A 312 -9.29 -1.16 15.17
CA VAL A 312 -9.03 -0.28 16.32
C VAL A 312 -7.55 -0.11 16.70
N LEU A 313 -6.65 -0.66 15.89
CA LEU A 313 -5.20 -0.53 16.04
C LEU A 313 -4.64 0.15 14.77
N ALA A 314 -4.65 1.47 14.77
CA ALA A 314 -4.18 2.32 13.68
C ALA A 314 -3.51 3.58 14.24
N ALA A 315 -3.24 4.57 13.40
CA ALA A 315 -2.57 5.80 13.81
C ALA A 315 -3.40 6.60 14.83
N VAL A 316 -2.74 7.47 15.58
CA VAL A 316 -3.35 8.43 16.51
C VAL A 316 -2.76 9.82 16.29
N VAL A 317 -3.54 10.87 16.56
CA VAL A 317 -2.99 12.23 16.64
C VAL A 317 -2.26 12.35 17.97
N ASP A 318 -0.93 12.28 17.92
CA ASP A 318 -0.06 12.18 19.11
C ASP A 318 0.58 13.52 19.51
N GLY A 319 0.40 14.57 18.70
CA GLY A 319 1.03 15.87 18.95
C GLY A 319 2.51 15.94 18.56
N ASP A 320 3.06 14.89 17.93
CA ASP A 320 4.47 14.80 17.53
C ASP A 320 4.63 14.27 16.10
N PHE A 321 4.37 12.98 15.86
CA PHE A 321 4.40 12.43 14.50
C PHE A 321 3.26 13.02 13.68
N LEU A 322 2.06 13.03 14.24
CA LEU A 322 0.89 13.73 13.74
C LEU A 322 0.57 14.86 14.73
N PRO A 323 1.08 16.09 14.49
CA PRO A 323 0.88 17.20 15.41
C PRO A 323 -0.57 17.72 15.46
N ASP A 324 -1.38 17.41 14.44
CA ASP A 324 -2.79 17.76 14.35
C ASP A 324 -3.53 16.70 13.52
N HIS A 325 -4.86 16.84 13.38
CA HIS A 325 -5.65 16.03 12.46
C HIS A 325 -5.10 16.14 11.02
N PRO A 326 -4.96 15.04 10.26
CA PRO A 326 -4.33 15.05 8.93
C PRO A 326 -4.90 16.07 7.94
N SER A 327 -6.19 16.38 8.03
CA SER A 327 -6.83 17.39 7.19
C SER A 327 -6.19 18.78 7.27
N ASN A 328 -5.52 19.09 8.39
CA ASN A 328 -4.88 20.38 8.65
C ASN A 328 -3.38 20.36 8.26
N LEU A 329 -2.85 19.21 7.84
CA LEU A 329 -1.40 19.00 7.63
C LEU A 329 -0.98 18.99 6.16
N PHE A 330 -1.90 19.16 5.21
CA PHE A 330 -1.59 19.11 3.77
C PHE A 330 -0.62 20.20 3.29
N HIS A 331 -0.42 21.26 4.07
CA HIS A 331 0.64 22.25 3.82
C HIS A 331 2.05 21.64 3.87
N ASN A 332 2.25 20.52 4.59
CA ASN A 332 3.54 19.81 4.61
C ASN A 332 3.82 19.05 3.31
N ALA A 333 2.79 18.75 2.53
CA ALA A 333 2.89 18.03 1.26
C ALA A 333 2.88 18.98 0.03
N ALA A 334 2.94 20.30 0.24
CA ALA A 334 2.75 21.31 -0.82
C ALA A 334 3.70 21.17 -2.03
N ASP A 335 4.93 20.68 -1.79
CA ASP A 335 5.95 20.48 -2.82
C ASP A 335 6.11 19.01 -3.27
N ILE A 336 5.25 18.10 -2.78
CA ILE A 336 5.31 16.67 -3.09
C ILE A 336 4.35 16.39 -4.26
N ASP A 337 4.83 15.77 -5.35
CA ASP A 337 3.89 15.28 -6.37
C ASP A 337 3.09 14.10 -5.79
N TYR A 338 1.78 14.05 -6.00
CA TYR A 338 0.89 13.07 -5.37
C TYR A 338 -0.08 12.42 -6.36
N ILE A 339 -0.10 11.09 -6.35
CA ILE A 339 -1.15 10.27 -6.95
C ILE A 339 -1.98 9.65 -5.83
N ALA A 340 -3.30 9.69 -5.95
CA ALA A 340 -4.17 8.84 -5.15
C ALA A 340 -5.32 8.28 -5.98
N GLY A 341 -5.78 7.09 -5.63
CA GLY A 341 -6.89 6.45 -6.33
C GLY A 341 -7.47 5.28 -5.59
N VAL A 342 -8.50 4.69 -6.18
CA VAL A 342 -9.29 3.60 -5.60
C VAL A 342 -9.61 2.55 -6.65
N ASN A 343 -9.98 1.36 -6.20
CA ASN A 343 -10.58 0.34 -7.05
C ASN A 343 -12.10 0.57 -7.07
N ASN A 344 -12.76 0.34 -8.21
CA ASN A 344 -14.17 0.69 -8.35
C ASN A 344 -15.13 -0.09 -7.42
N MET A 345 -14.71 -1.27 -6.95
CA MET A 345 -15.40 -2.05 -5.92
C MET A 345 -14.52 -2.28 -4.68
N ASP A 346 -13.69 -1.31 -4.29
CA ASP A 346 -12.83 -1.37 -3.09
C ASP A 346 -13.59 -1.77 -1.81
N GLY A 347 -14.85 -1.35 -1.69
CA GLY A 347 -15.72 -1.68 -0.57
C GLY A 347 -16.19 -3.13 -0.53
N TYR A 348 -16.04 -3.91 -1.60
CA TYR A 348 -16.55 -5.29 -1.69
C TYR A 348 -15.91 -6.17 -0.62
N PHE A 349 -14.58 -6.11 -0.47
CA PHE A 349 -13.82 -6.89 0.50
C PHE A 349 -14.33 -6.72 1.95
N ILE A 350 -14.71 -5.50 2.35
CA ILE A 350 -15.18 -5.20 3.70
C ILE A 350 -16.70 -5.48 3.81
N THR A 351 -17.48 -4.95 2.87
CA THR A 351 -18.95 -4.99 2.94
C THR A 351 -19.51 -6.41 2.88
N ARG A 352 -18.79 -7.36 2.26
CA ARG A 352 -19.19 -8.78 2.28
C ARG A 352 -19.25 -9.39 3.68
N TYR A 353 -18.45 -8.90 4.63
CA TYR A 353 -18.51 -9.36 6.03
C TYR A 353 -19.71 -8.76 6.76
N ASP A 354 -20.10 -7.54 6.41
CA ASP A 354 -21.24 -6.85 7.00
C ASP A 354 -22.56 -7.41 6.46
N THR A 355 -22.60 -7.70 5.16
CA THR A 355 -23.78 -8.16 4.44
C THR A 355 -23.49 -9.46 3.69
N LEU A 356 -23.60 -10.61 4.38
CA LEU A 356 -23.24 -11.93 3.84
C LEU A 356 -24.02 -12.35 2.58
N SER A 357 -25.17 -11.75 2.28
CA SER A 357 -25.92 -12.01 1.04
C SER A 357 -25.18 -11.53 -0.22
N ILE A 358 -24.21 -10.61 -0.09
CA ILE A 358 -23.41 -10.09 -1.21
C ILE A 358 -22.63 -11.22 -1.90
N ILE A 359 -22.01 -12.11 -1.13
CA ILE A 359 -21.21 -13.23 -1.68
C ILE A 359 -22.07 -14.42 -2.12
N ARG A 360 -23.36 -14.44 -1.77
CA ARG A 360 -24.25 -15.56 -2.05
C ARG A 360 -25.00 -15.32 -3.36
N LEU A 361 -24.62 -16.07 -4.40
CA LEU A 361 -25.21 -16.02 -5.75
C LEU A 361 -26.74 -16.02 -5.76
N PHE A 362 -27.36 -16.97 -5.06
CA PHE A 362 -28.80 -17.19 -5.08
C PHE A 362 -29.57 -16.55 -3.92
N VAL A 363 -28.93 -15.65 -3.17
CA VAL A 363 -29.55 -14.94 -2.05
C VAL A 363 -29.64 -13.46 -2.39
N ASN A 364 -30.83 -12.89 -2.29
CA ASN A 364 -31.05 -11.46 -2.49
C ASN A 364 -30.56 -10.68 -1.27
N THR A 365 -30.01 -9.48 -1.50
CA THR A 365 -29.76 -8.54 -0.40
C THR A 365 -31.02 -7.74 -0.12
N ASP A 366 -31.42 -7.66 1.14
CA ASP A 366 -32.59 -6.89 1.54
C ASP A 366 -32.27 -5.39 1.52
N VAL A 367 -33.23 -4.59 1.05
CA VAL A 367 -33.18 -3.12 1.17
C VAL A 367 -33.06 -2.70 2.64
N ALA A 368 -33.64 -3.48 3.56
CA ALA A 368 -33.50 -3.24 4.99
C ALA A 368 -32.03 -3.32 5.46
N ASP A 369 -31.24 -4.27 4.95
CA ASP A 369 -29.82 -4.40 5.29
C ASP A 369 -29.01 -3.21 4.76
N LEU A 370 -29.29 -2.76 3.55
CA LEU A 370 -28.69 -1.53 3.00
C LEU A 370 -29.02 -0.31 3.88
N LYS A 371 -30.28 -0.15 4.30
CA LYS A 371 -30.67 0.95 5.20
C LYS A 371 -30.00 0.87 6.56
N ARG A 372 -29.81 -0.34 7.11
CA ARG A 372 -29.07 -0.55 8.36
C ARG A 372 -27.60 -0.18 8.21
N LEU A 373 -26.96 -0.56 7.11
CA LEU A 373 -25.59 -0.17 6.78
C LEU A 373 -25.45 1.36 6.68
N LEU A 374 -26.36 2.01 5.96
CA LEU A 374 -26.41 3.46 5.86
C LEU A 374 -26.67 4.12 7.21
N ALA A 375 -27.54 3.56 8.06
CA ALA A 375 -27.75 4.05 9.41
C ALA A 375 -26.48 3.97 10.27
N ALA A 376 -25.68 2.91 10.10
CA ALA A 376 -24.42 2.76 10.81
C ALA A 376 -23.37 3.81 10.37
N TYR A 377 -23.28 4.10 9.08
CA TYR A 377 -22.33 5.10 8.54
C TYR A 377 -22.79 6.56 8.73
N THR A 378 -24.09 6.79 8.88
CA THR A 378 -24.69 8.12 9.12
C THR A 378 -25.14 8.33 10.56
N ARG A 379 -24.74 7.43 11.47
CA ARG A 379 -25.18 7.36 12.88
C ARG A 379 -25.26 8.72 13.61
N PRO A 380 -24.30 9.67 13.45
CA PRO A 380 -24.36 10.97 14.15
C PRO A 380 -25.58 11.81 13.78
N LYS A 381 -26.13 11.60 12.59
CA LYS A 381 -27.30 12.31 12.03
C LYS A 381 -28.61 11.52 12.19
N GLY A 382 -28.55 10.35 12.80
CA GLY A 382 -29.70 9.50 13.09
C GLY A 382 -30.51 9.11 11.84
N ILE A 383 -31.82 8.99 12.00
CA ILE A 383 -32.74 8.56 10.93
C ILE A 383 -32.68 9.50 9.73
N LYS A 384 -32.58 10.82 9.94
CA LYS A 384 -32.49 11.79 8.84
C LYS A 384 -31.26 11.57 7.96
N GLY A 385 -30.11 11.29 8.59
CA GLY A 385 -28.88 10.95 7.86
C GLY A 385 -29.04 9.71 6.99
N MET A 386 -29.68 8.67 7.54
CA MET A 386 -29.94 7.43 6.82
C MET A 386 -30.94 7.63 5.68
N GLU A 387 -32.04 8.36 5.90
CA GLU A 387 -33.07 8.61 4.89
C GLU A 387 -32.50 9.41 3.71
N GLU A 388 -31.72 10.45 3.99
CA GLU A 388 -31.07 11.27 2.96
C GLU A 388 -30.03 10.45 2.18
N ALA A 389 -29.18 9.69 2.88
CA ALA A 389 -28.26 8.75 2.24
C ALA A 389 -29.00 7.76 1.34
N PHE A 390 -30.04 7.12 1.86
CA PHE A 390 -30.80 6.13 1.11
C PHE A 390 -31.42 6.76 -0.15
N SER A 391 -31.99 7.96 -0.03
CA SER A 391 -32.53 8.70 -1.17
C SER A 391 -31.44 8.99 -2.21
N VAL A 392 -30.25 9.40 -1.80
CA VAL A 392 -29.12 9.66 -2.71
C VAL A 392 -28.68 8.38 -3.41
N TYR A 393 -28.52 7.27 -2.70
CA TYR A 393 -28.04 5.99 -3.26
C TYR A 393 -29.09 5.23 -4.07
N SER A 394 -30.38 5.47 -3.83
CA SER A 394 -31.47 4.75 -4.51
C SER A 394 -32.13 5.51 -5.65
N ALA A 395 -31.74 6.75 -5.95
CA ALA A 395 -32.51 7.57 -6.89
C ALA A 395 -32.52 7.05 -8.33
N ASP A 396 -31.45 6.35 -8.73
CA ASP A 396 -31.28 5.86 -10.10
C ASP A 396 -31.66 4.38 -10.23
N TRP A 397 -32.28 3.79 -9.19
CA TRP A 397 -32.71 2.40 -9.20
C TRP A 397 -33.83 2.17 -10.23
N SER A 398 -33.61 1.23 -11.15
CA SER A 398 -34.65 0.73 -12.04
C SER A 398 -35.62 -0.21 -11.32
N THR A 399 -36.84 -0.35 -11.85
CA THR A 399 -37.83 -1.31 -11.36
C THR A 399 -37.51 -2.76 -11.74
N THR A 400 -36.55 -2.97 -12.64
CA THR A 400 -36.02 -4.29 -13.05
C THR A 400 -34.73 -4.61 -12.30
N ASN A 401 -34.47 -5.89 -12.00
CA ASN A 401 -33.25 -6.41 -11.35
C ASN A 401 -32.88 -5.78 -9.99
N VAL A 402 -33.89 -5.38 -9.20
CA VAL A 402 -33.72 -4.73 -7.88
C VAL A 402 -32.72 -5.46 -6.97
N SER A 403 -32.72 -6.81 -6.95
CA SER A 403 -31.81 -7.57 -6.09
C SER A 403 -30.32 -7.36 -6.40
N GLU A 404 -29.94 -7.35 -7.68
CA GLU A 404 -28.54 -7.12 -8.09
C GLU A 404 -28.16 -5.65 -7.84
N ILE A 405 -29.09 -4.73 -8.09
CA ILE A 405 -28.90 -3.29 -7.84
C ILE A 405 -28.66 -3.02 -6.36
N VAL A 406 -29.41 -3.65 -5.44
CA VAL A 406 -29.21 -3.48 -4.00
C VAL A 406 -27.84 -4.01 -3.57
N LYS A 407 -27.39 -5.16 -4.11
CA LYS A 407 -26.05 -5.71 -3.85
C LYS A 407 -24.95 -4.74 -4.26
N LYS A 408 -25.00 -4.27 -5.51
CA LYS A 408 -24.04 -3.28 -6.03
C LYS A 408 -24.08 -1.99 -5.22
N THR A 409 -25.27 -1.50 -4.89
CA THR A 409 -25.43 -0.28 -4.06
C THR A 409 -24.81 -0.44 -2.67
N ALA A 410 -24.92 -1.62 -2.04
CA ALA A 410 -24.27 -1.86 -0.76
C ALA A 410 -22.74 -1.81 -0.88
N VAL A 411 -22.18 -2.40 -1.93
CA VAL A 411 -20.74 -2.33 -2.24
C VAL A 411 -20.30 -0.89 -2.50
N ASP A 412 -21.06 -0.15 -3.31
CA ASP A 412 -20.84 1.27 -3.60
C ASP A 412 -20.83 2.13 -2.34
N VAL A 413 -21.78 1.92 -1.42
CA VAL A 413 -21.83 2.59 -0.11
C VAL A 413 -20.55 2.30 0.69
N GLY A 414 -20.11 1.05 0.69
CA GLY A 414 -18.85 0.65 1.33
C GLY A 414 -17.64 1.33 0.67
N THR A 415 -17.54 1.29 -0.65
CA THR A 415 -16.45 1.89 -1.43
C THR A 415 -16.37 3.39 -1.15
N ASP A 416 -17.50 4.09 -1.24
CA ASP A 416 -17.61 5.53 -1.03
C ASP A 416 -17.19 5.92 0.39
N TYR A 417 -17.80 5.31 1.41
CA TYR A 417 -17.55 5.66 2.81
C TYR A 417 -16.13 5.31 3.27
N ILE A 418 -15.62 4.13 2.89
CA ILE A 418 -14.39 3.57 3.44
C ILE A 418 -13.15 4.11 2.70
N PHE A 419 -13.24 4.35 1.38
CA PHE A 419 -12.07 4.61 0.53
C PHE A 419 -12.22 5.83 -0.38
N LEU A 420 -13.25 5.86 -1.22
CA LEU A 420 -13.34 6.82 -2.32
C LEU A 420 -13.56 8.24 -1.84
N VAL A 421 -14.54 8.50 -0.97
CA VAL A 421 -14.81 9.87 -0.50
C VAL A 421 -13.60 10.43 0.28
N PRO A 422 -13.00 9.70 1.24
CA PRO A 422 -11.75 10.14 1.86
C PRO A 422 -10.64 10.46 0.86
N THR A 423 -10.49 9.65 -0.19
CA THR A 423 -9.47 9.85 -1.24
C THR A 423 -9.76 11.11 -2.04
N GLN A 424 -11.01 11.35 -2.45
CA GLN A 424 -11.39 12.60 -3.14
C GLN A 424 -11.18 13.83 -2.26
N VAL A 425 -11.45 13.74 -0.95
CA VAL A 425 -11.16 14.84 -0.01
C VAL A 425 -9.65 15.06 0.12
N ALA A 426 -8.84 14.00 0.21
CA ALA A 426 -7.39 14.11 0.28
C ALA A 426 -6.77 14.73 -0.99
N LEU A 427 -7.24 14.32 -2.17
CA LEU A 427 -6.84 14.91 -3.46
C LEU A 427 -7.17 16.40 -3.52
N ASN A 428 -8.39 16.79 -3.12
CA ASN A 428 -8.81 18.19 -3.06
C ASN A 428 -7.95 19.02 -2.07
N LEU A 429 -7.66 18.47 -0.88
CA LEU A 429 -6.81 19.14 0.09
C LEU A 429 -5.37 19.26 -0.39
N HIS A 430 -4.84 18.25 -1.06
CA HIS A 430 -3.52 18.30 -1.68
C HIS A 430 -3.46 19.38 -2.77
N ALA A 431 -4.35 19.32 -3.76
CA ALA A 431 -4.40 20.29 -4.86
C ALA A 431 -4.59 21.73 -4.36
N LYS A 432 -5.37 21.94 -3.28
CA LYS A 432 -5.58 23.25 -2.66
C LYS A 432 -4.33 23.81 -1.98
N HIS A 433 -3.48 22.97 -1.39
CA HIS A 433 -2.27 23.40 -0.68
C HIS A 433 -0.99 23.27 -1.50
N ALA A 434 -1.07 22.63 -2.67
CA ALA A 434 0.05 22.45 -3.57
C ALA A 434 0.65 23.79 -4.02
N THR A 435 1.97 23.92 -3.86
CA THR A 435 2.78 25.03 -4.38
C THR A 435 3.47 24.61 -5.66
N THR A 436 4.18 23.47 -5.62
CA THR A 436 4.86 22.89 -6.78
C THR A 436 4.48 21.43 -7.01
N GLY A 437 3.84 20.78 -6.03
CA GLY A 437 3.35 19.41 -6.15
C GLY A 437 2.22 19.28 -7.16
N ARG A 438 2.31 18.32 -8.08
CA ARG A 438 1.21 17.96 -8.97
C ARG A 438 0.31 16.92 -8.35
N THR A 439 -0.98 16.96 -8.67
CA THR A 439 -1.98 16.03 -8.13
C THR A 439 -2.56 15.20 -9.28
N TYR A 440 -2.70 13.89 -9.10
CA TYR A 440 -3.31 12.99 -10.08
C TYR A 440 -4.28 12.03 -9.38
N SER A 441 -5.43 11.78 -10.02
CA SER A 441 -6.48 10.90 -9.53
C SER A 441 -6.66 9.71 -10.47
N TYR A 442 -6.90 8.51 -9.95
CA TYR A 442 -7.31 7.36 -10.76
C TYR A 442 -8.42 6.54 -10.12
N MET A 443 -9.12 5.80 -10.97
CA MET A 443 -9.93 4.64 -10.59
C MET A 443 -9.44 3.41 -11.32
N PHE A 444 -9.20 2.32 -10.62
CA PHE A 444 -8.87 1.04 -11.23
C PHE A 444 -10.14 0.19 -11.37
N SER A 445 -10.41 -0.31 -12.58
CA SER A 445 -11.67 -0.98 -12.94
C SER A 445 -11.48 -2.30 -13.68
N GLU A 446 -10.24 -2.81 -13.78
CA GLU A 446 -10.03 -4.12 -14.41
C GLU A 446 -10.76 -5.22 -13.62
N PRO A 447 -11.66 -6.00 -14.25
CA PRO A 447 -12.41 -7.02 -13.56
C PRO A 447 -11.50 -8.02 -12.84
N ASN A 448 -11.86 -8.37 -11.60
CA ASN A 448 -11.07 -9.25 -10.76
C ASN A 448 -10.70 -10.54 -11.50
N TYR A 449 -9.40 -10.82 -11.51
CA TYR A 449 -8.82 -12.05 -12.00
C TYR A 449 -8.05 -12.73 -10.87
N LYS A 450 -8.75 -13.39 -9.95
CA LYS A 450 -8.16 -14.29 -8.95
C LYS A 450 -8.42 -15.74 -9.34
N GLU A 451 -7.36 -16.43 -9.77
CA GLU A 451 -7.32 -17.90 -9.73
C GLU A 451 -7.33 -18.35 -8.26
N GLY A 452 -8.42 -18.97 -7.81
CA GLY A 452 -8.54 -19.56 -6.49
C GLY A 452 -9.89 -20.29 -6.30
N VAL A 453 -9.86 -21.61 -6.45
CA VAL A 453 -10.72 -22.77 -6.04
C VAL A 453 -12.23 -22.61 -5.69
N GLU A 454 -12.86 -21.44 -5.73
CA GLU A 454 -14.32 -21.32 -5.61
C GLU A 454 -14.95 -20.72 -6.87
N PRO A 455 -15.38 -21.57 -7.83
CA PRO A 455 -16.35 -21.14 -8.82
C PRO A 455 -17.76 -21.11 -8.21
N PRO A 456 -18.61 -20.15 -8.61
CA PRO A 456 -18.34 -19.04 -9.51
C PRO A 456 -18.33 -17.70 -8.75
N TYR A 457 -17.20 -16.98 -8.81
CA TYR A 457 -17.26 -15.53 -8.68
C TYR A 457 -18.29 -14.98 -9.68
N THR A 458 -19.14 -14.08 -9.19
CA THR A 458 -20.28 -13.58 -9.95
C THR A 458 -19.81 -12.60 -11.02
N SER A 459 -20.38 -12.64 -12.23
CA SER A 459 -20.00 -11.79 -13.38
C SER A 459 -20.12 -10.28 -13.15
N TRP A 460 -20.68 -9.84 -12.02
CA TRP A 460 -20.87 -8.44 -11.68
C TRP A 460 -19.76 -7.86 -10.80
N ILE A 461 -18.83 -8.68 -10.28
CA ILE A 461 -17.69 -8.19 -9.49
C ILE A 461 -16.63 -7.64 -10.45
N GLU A 462 -16.24 -6.39 -10.21
CA GLU A 462 -15.21 -5.69 -10.97
C GLU A 462 -13.90 -5.68 -10.17
N ALA A 463 -13.24 -4.54 -9.95
CA ALA A 463 -11.99 -4.48 -9.21
C ALA A 463 -12.23 -4.40 -7.70
N ASP A 464 -11.88 -5.47 -6.96
CA ASP A 464 -11.96 -5.52 -5.50
C ASP A 464 -10.71 -4.90 -4.85
N HIS A 465 -10.76 -4.67 -3.55
CA HIS A 465 -9.63 -4.22 -2.75
C HIS A 465 -8.40 -5.10 -2.99
N THR A 466 -7.22 -4.49 -3.13
CA THR A 466 -5.91 -5.11 -3.41
C THR A 466 -5.72 -5.73 -4.81
N ASP A 467 -6.73 -5.73 -5.69
CA ASP A 467 -6.61 -6.38 -7.01
C ASP A 467 -5.62 -5.67 -7.95
N ASP A 468 -5.42 -4.37 -7.76
CA ASP A 468 -4.46 -3.52 -8.47
C ASP A 468 -3.00 -3.96 -8.21
N LEU A 469 -2.71 -4.52 -7.04
CA LEU A 469 -1.35 -4.89 -6.63
C LEU A 469 -0.67 -5.86 -7.59
N GLN A 470 -1.41 -6.85 -8.11
CA GLN A 470 -0.82 -7.83 -9.02
C GLN A 470 -0.32 -7.18 -10.33
N TYR A 471 -0.98 -6.11 -10.75
CA TYR A 471 -0.65 -5.36 -11.96
C TYR A 471 0.50 -4.40 -11.71
N VAL A 472 0.49 -3.68 -10.58
CA VAL A 472 1.60 -2.81 -10.14
C VAL A 472 2.89 -3.61 -9.98
N PHE A 473 2.85 -4.79 -9.34
CA PHE A 473 4.03 -5.64 -9.11
C PHE A 473 4.37 -6.60 -10.27
N GLY A 474 3.75 -6.45 -11.43
CA GLY A 474 4.15 -7.23 -12.61
C GLY A 474 3.89 -8.74 -12.54
N LYS A 475 2.92 -9.20 -11.73
CA LYS A 475 2.56 -10.62 -11.66
C LYS A 475 2.16 -11.22 -13.01
N PRO A 476 1.46 -10.50 -13.90
CA PRO A 476 1.22 -10.97 -15.27
C PRO A 476 2.47 -11.28 -16.09
N PHE A 477 3.63 -10.72 -15.74
CA PHE A 477 4.90 -10.95 -16.41
C PHE A 477 5.75 -12.02 -15.74
N SER A 478 5.77 -12.06 -14.41
CA SER A 478 6.53 -13.06 -13.64
C SER A 478 5.81 -14.42 -13.54
N SER A 479 4.52 -14.49 -13.83
CA SER A 479 3.74 -15.74 -13.87
C SER A 479 2.81 -15.79 -15.10
N PRO A 480 3.36 -15.67 -16.33
CA PRO A 480 2.59 -15.44 -17.55
C PRO A 480 1.56 -16.53 -17.88
N GLN A 481 1.82 -17.76 -17.45
CA GLN A 481 0.94 -18.93 -17.58
C GLN A 481 -0.37 -18.78 -16.81
N ARG A 482 -0.41 -17.93 -15.78
CA ARG A 482 -1.61 -17.63 -15.01
C ARG A 482 -2.37 -16.44 -15.56
N TYR A 483 -1.89 -15.71 -16.57
CA TYR A 483 -2.51 -14.44 -16.96
C TYR A 483 -2.78 -14.34 -18.46
N LEU A 484 -3.94 -13.77 -18.81
CA LEU A 484 -4.30 -13.45 -20.18
C LEU A 484 -3.48 -12.26 -20.73
N PRO A 485 -3.34 -12.11 -22.06
CA PRO A 485 -2.65 -10.96 -22.66
C PRO A 485 -3.17 -9.60 -22.18
N ARG A 486 -4.50 -9.46 -22.00
CA ARG A 486 -5.10 -8.22 -21.50
C ARG A 486 -4.60 -7.82 -20.10
N HIS A 487 -4.32 -8.80 -19.22
CA HIS A 487 -3.80 -8.52 -17.88
C HIS A 487 -2.34 -8.04 -17.95
N ARG A 488 -1.56 -8.53 -18.92
CA ARG A 488 -0.21 -8.00 -19.20
C ARG A 488 -0.25 -6.57 -19.73
N ASN A 489 -1.24 -6.22 -20.54
CA ASN A 489 -1.43 -4.84 -20.99
C ASN A 489 -1.66 -3.91 -19.78
N VAL A 490 -2.63 -4.23 -18.92
CA VAL A 490 -2.93 -3.45 -17.70
C VAL A 490 -1.68 -3.30 -16.81
N SER A 491 -0.97 -4.40 -16.56
CA SER A 491 0.25 -4.37 -15.76
C SER A 491 1.35 -3.52 -16.41
N GLY A 492 1.50 -3.59 -17.73
CA GLY A 492 2.41 -2.73 -18.48
C GLY A 492 2.07 -1.25 -18.32
N TYR A 493 0.79 -0.88 -18.44
CA TYR A 493 0.33 0.50 -18.28
C TYR A 493 0.58 1.03 -16.87
N MET A 494 0.22 0.25 -15.84
CA MET A 494 0.41 0.66 -14.46
C MET A 494 1.89 0.83 -14.12
N ILE A 495 2.75 -0.12 -14.50
CA ILE A 495 4.20 0.01 -14.29
C ILE A 495 4.75 1.25 -15.03
N ALA A 496 4.31 1.50 -16.27
CA ALA A 496 4.71 2.68 -17.02
C ALA A 496 4.33 3.99 -16.30
N TYR A 497 3.05 4.16 -15.93
CA TYR A 497 2.61 5.38 -15.24
C TYR A 497 3.32 5.58 -13.89
N TRP A 498 3.42 4.53 -13.06
CA TRP A 498 4.02 4.61 -11.73
C TRP A 498 5.51 4.98 -11.81
N THR A 499 6.24 4.39 -12.76
CA THR A 499 7.69 4.59 -12.88
C THR A 499 8.03 5.87 -13.64
N ASN A 500 7.20 6.29 -14.61
CA ASN A 500 7.28 7.63 -15.20
C ASN A 500 7.08 8.71 -14.14
N PHE A 501 6.02 8.57 -13.33
CA PHE A 501 5.76 9.46 -12.21
C PHE A 501 6.93 9.45 -11.22
N ALA A 502 7.48 8.29 -10.86
CA ALA A 502 8.64 8.23 -9.98
C ALA A 502 9.89 8.92 -10.55
N LYS A 503 10.03 9.02 -11.88
CA LYS A 503 11.14 9.74 -12.53
C LYS A 503 10.93 11.24 -12.55
N THR A 504 9.77 11.69 -12.99
CA THR A 504 9.55 13.08 -13.41
C THR A 504 8.45 13.79 -12.63
N GLY A 505 7.60 13.04 -11.94
CA GLY A 505 6.35 13.45 -11.32
C GLY A 505 5.21 13.73 -12.29
N ASP A 506 5.42 13.42 -13.58
CA ASP A 506 4.37 13.32 -14.58
C ASP A 506 4.23 11.85 -14.99
N PRO A 507 3.09 11.18 -14.72
CA PRO A 507 2.88 9.79 -15.11
C PRO A 507 2.97 9.58 -16.64
N ASN A 508 2.86 10.66 -17.43
CA ASN A 508 2.98 10.61 -18.89
C ASN A 508 4.42 10.71 -19.41
N GLN A 509 5.39 11.07 -18.55
CA GLN A 509 6.77 11.34 -18.96
C GLN A 509 7.76 10.57 -18.11
N GLY A 510 8.62 9.78 -18.75
CA GLY A 510 9.69 9.04 -18.04
C GLY A 510 10.34 7.90 -18.82
N GLY A 511 10.15 7.87 -20.14
CA GLY A 511 10.78 6.89 -21.03
C GLY A 511 9.94 5.65 -21.30
N SER A 512 8.87 5.39 -20.54
CA SER A 512 7.88 4.37 -20.88
C SER A 512 6.69 5.01 -21.59
N GLU A 513 6.27 4.42 -22.70
CA GLU A 513 5.04 4.84 -23.39
C GLU A 513 3.80 4.50 -22.54
N VAL A 514 2.81 5.39 -22.59
CA VAL A 514 1.54 5.23 -21.89
C VAL A 514 0.38 5.24 -22.89
N PRO A 515 -0.70 4.47 -22.64
CA PRO A 515 -1.77 4.30 -23.62
C PRO A 515 -2.67 5.53 -23.77
N VAL A 516 -2.78 6.36 -22.73
CA VAL A 516 -3.68 7.51 -22.66
C VAL A 516 -2.98 8.61 -21.85
N THR A 517 -3.26 9.87 -22.15
CA THR A 517 -2.73 10.95 -21.32
C THR A 517 -3.48 11.00 -19.98
N TRP A 518 -2.76 10.88 -18.87
CA TRP A 518 -3.30 11.05 -17.53
C TRP A 518 -3.31 12.56 -17.18
N PRO A 519 -4.49 13.19 -17.07
CA PRO A 519 -4.59 14.62 -16.77
C PRO A 519 -4.25 14.93 -15.32
N LEU A 520 -3.85 16.18 -15.08
CA LEU A 520 -3.73 16.72 -13.74
C LEU A 520 -5.10 16.82 -13.07
N PHE A 521 -5.17 16.44 -11.80
CA PHE A 521 -6.30 16.71 -10.92
C PHE A 521 -6.30 18.22 -10.58
N THR A 522 -7.00 18.98 -11.42
CA THR A 522 -7.21 20.43 -11.29
C THR A 522 -8.68 20.72 -10.99
N SER A 523 -9.18 21.94 -11.24
CA SER A 523 -10.58 22.34 -10.99
C SER A 523 -11.64 21.52 -11.72
N GLY A 524 -11.26 20.75 -12.75
CA GLY A 524 -12.17 19.83 -13.43
C GLY A 524 -12.37 18.49 -12.71
N ASP A 525 -11.62 18.22 -11.64
CA ASP A 525 -11.60 16.94 -10.90
C ASP A 525 -11.41 15.74 -11.86
N GLN A 526 -10.51 15.91 -12.83
CA GLN A 526 -10.25 14.89 -13.85
C GLN A 526 -9.50 13.71 -13.24
N TYR A 527 -9.83 12.50 -13.70
CA TYR A 527 -9.19 11.27 -13.27
C TYR A 527 -9.05 10.29 -14.43
N LEU A 528 -8.07 9.40 -14.32
CA LEU A 528 -7.85 8.32 -15.28
C LEU A 528 -8.53 7.04 -14.77
N GLU A 529 -9.36 6.42 -15.60
CA GLU A 529 -9.81 5.04 -15.37
C GLU A 529 -8.80 4.06 -15.98
N ILE A 530 -8.25 3.18 -15.14
CA ILE A 530 -7.26 2.17 -15.54
C ILE A 530 -7.98 0.85 -15.80
N HIS A 531 -7.91 0.41 -17.05
CA HIS A 531 -8.59 -0.78 -17.57
C HIS A 531 -7.79 -1.41 -18.74
N HIS A 532 -8.08 -2.64 -19.17
CA HIS A 532 -7.35 -3.25 -20.29
C HIS A 532 -7.59 -2.60 -21.66
N ASN A 533 -8.74 -1.94 -21.87
CA ASN A 533 -9.15 -1.33 -23.14
C ASN A 533 -9.04 0.21 -23.15
N MET A 534 -8.04 0.76 -22.47
CA MET A 534 -7.86 2.21 -22.35
C MET A 534 -7.76 2.93 -23.70
N SER A 535 -8.47 4.05 -23.79
CA SER A 535 -8.40 5.06 -24.85
C SER A 535 -8.72 6.44 -24.24
N GLU A 536 -8.69 7.51 -25.01
CA GLU A 536 -9.02 8.87 -24.52
C GLU A 536 -10.39 8.96 -23.81
N SER A 537 -11.32 8.04 -24.08
CA SER A 537 -12.62 7.97 -23.39
C SER A 537 -12.55 7.51 -21.93
N TYR A 538 -11.39 7.04 -21.46
CA TYR A 538 -11.14 6.61 -20.07
C TYR A 538 -10.59 7.74 -19.20
N VAL A 539 -10.51 8.95 -19.76
CA VAL A 539 -10.35 10.17 -18.97
C VAL A 539 -11.74 10.68 -18.63
N HIS A 540 -12.01 10.72 -17.33
CA HIS A 540 -13.30 11.12 -16.80
C HIS A 540 -13.13 12.32 -15.87
N GLU A 541 -14.26 12.89 -15.47
CA GLU A 541 -14.30 14.04 -14.58
C GLU A 541 -15.24 13.72 -13.42
N LYS A 542 -15.03 14.39 -12.29
CA LYS A 542 -16.02 14.42 -11.20
C LYS A 542 -16.39 13.02 -10.70
N MET A 543 -15.38 12.22 -10.33
CA MET A 543 -15.54 10.86 -9.83
C MET A 543 -16.62 10.77 -8.75
N ARG A 544 -17.76 10.16 -9.09
CA ARG A 544 -18.88 9.92 -8.15
C ARG A 544 -19.29 11.17 -7.36
N MET A 545 -19.20 12.35 -7.97
CA MET A 545 -19.30 13.64 -7.25
C MET A 545 -20.63 13.85 -6.52
N ARG A 546 -21.72 13.26 -7.00
CA ARG A 546 -23.01 13.24 -6.28
C ARG A 546 -22.86 12.67 -4.87
N PHE A 547 -22.16 11.55 -4.73
CA PHE A 547 -21.94 10.87 -3.45
C PHE A 547 -20.90 11.61 -2.61
N VAL A 548 -19.81 12.07 -3.23
CA VAL A 548 -18.81 12.94 -2.57
C VAL A 548 -19.49 14.17 -1.96
N HIS A 549 -20.35 14.85 -2.71
CA HIS A 549 -21.09 16.02 -2.24
C HIS A 549 -22.05 15.68 -1.09
N PHE A 550 -22.77 14.55 -1.19
CA PHE A 550 -23.63 14.10 -0.09
C PHE A 550 -22.83 13.96 1.21
N TRP A 551 -21.73 13.23 1.16
CA TRP A 551 -20.93 12.90 2.34
C TRP A 551 -20.16 14.11 2.91
N THR A 552 -19.70 15.03 2.07
CA THR A 552 -18.86 16.18 2.48
C THR A 552 -19.64 17.45 2.78
N SER A 553 -20.86 17.60 2.24
CA SER A 553 -21.65 18.83 2.31
C SER A 553 -23.04 18.61 2.88
N VAL A 554 -23.82 17.69 2.30
CA VAL A 554 -25.23 17.47 2.71
C VAL A 554 -25.31 16.86 4.10
N LEU A 555 -24.66 15.71 4.32
CA LEU A 555 -24.72 14.98 5.60
C LEU A 555 -24.22 15.85 6.77
N PRO A 556 -23.08 16.57 6.68
CA PRO A 556 -22.65 17.46 7.76
C PRO A 556 -23.65 18.58 8.09
N SER A 557 -24.39 19.09 7.09
CA SER A 557 -25.39 20.15 7.26
C SER A 557 -26.66 19.71 8.01
N LEU A 558 -26.91 18.39 8.09
CA LEU A 558 -28.06 17.85 8.83
C LEU A 558 -27.88 18.04 10.34
N PRO A 559 -28.97 18.21 11.12
CA PRO A 559 -28.90 18.28 12.58
C PRO A 559 -28.29 17.02 13.19
N SER A 560 -27.31 17.17 14.08
CA SER A 560 -26.73 16.06 14.85
C SER A 560 -27.66 15.65 16.01
N LEU A 561 -27.58 14.39 16.44
CA LEU A 561 -28.31 13.92 17.63
C LEU A 561 -27.80 14.61 18.92
N PRO A 562 -28.64 14.85 19.94
CA PRO A 562 -28.27 15.57 21.17
C PRO A 562 -27.10 14.96 21.95
N ASN A 563 -26.86 13.65 21.79
CA ASN A 563 -25.78 12.90 22.44
C ASN A 563 -24.68 12.48 21.45
N ALA A 564 -24.72 12.93 20.19
CA ALA A 564 -23.62 12.70 19.26
C ALA A 564 -22.42 13.49 19.77
N THR A 565 -21.40 12.79 20.24
CA THR A 565 -20.15 13.44 20.64
C THR A 565 -19.48 14.05 19.40
N LYS A 566 -18.69 15.13 19.54
CA LYS A 566 -17.79 15.60 18.45
C LYS A 566 -16.89 14.46 17.93
N SER A 567 -16.61 13.45 18.76
CA SER A 567 -15.90 12.22 18.38
C SER A 567 -16.72 11.24 17.54
N GLU A 568 -18.05 11.33 17.50
CA GLU A 568 -18.90 10.50 16.66
C GLU A 568 -19.20 11.15 15.31
N GLU A 569 -19.10 12.48 15.16
CA GLU A 569 -19.27 13.15 13.86
C GLU A 569 -18.39 12.50 12.78
N THR A 570 -19.05 12.11 11.69
CA THR A 570 -18.51 11.34 10.57
C THR A 570 -17.24 11.99 10.07
N GLN A 571 -16.15 11.22 9.95
CA GLN A 571 -14.80 11.71 9.61
C GLN A 571 -14.66 12.31 8.21
N ILE A 572 -15.75 12.39 7.46
CA ILE A 572 -15.77 13.09 6.19
C ILE A 572 -15.76 14.57 6.55
N VAL A 573 -14.55 15.08 6.69
CA VAL A 573 -14.23 16.48 6.97
C VAL A 573 -15.23 17.33 6.19
N SER A 574 -15.99 18.18 6.89
CA SER A 574 -16.77 19.22 6.25
C SER A 574 -15.77 20.14 5.57
N SER A 575 -15.43 19.81 4.34
CA SER A 575 -14.59 20.68 3.55
C SER A 575 -15.49 21.86 3.21
N ASN A 576 -15.16 23.06 3.69
CA ASN A 576 -15.58 24.30 3.03
C ASN A 576 -14.92 24.37 1.64
N VAL A 577 -15.09 23.33 0.83
CA VAL A 577 -14.88 23.36 -0.60
C VAL A 577 -16.13 24.06 -1.09
N SER A 578 -16.05 25.38 -1.12
CA SER A 578 -16.93 26.20 -1.92
C SER A 578 -16.74 25.75 -3.36
N HIS A 579 -17.48 24.73 -3.79
CA HIS A 579 -17.72 24.50 -5.20
C HIS A 579 -18.49 25.73 -5.66
N THR A 580 -17.82 26.63 -6.37
CA THR A 580 -18.49 27.66 -7.15
C THR A 580 -19.54 26.97 -7.99
N THR A 581 -20.79 27.31 -7.70
CA THR A 581 -21.99 26.84 -8.36
C THR A 581 -21.85 27.09 -9.86
N ILE A 582 -21.99 26.04 -10.67
CA ILE A 582 -22.42 26.16 -12.06
C ILE A 582 -23.62 25.24 -12.24
#